data_AF-A0A958IS50-F1
#
_entry.id   AF-A0A958IS50-F1
#
_cell.length_a   1.000
_cell.length_b   1.000
_cell.length_c   1.000
_cell.angle_alpha   90.00
_cell.angle_beta   90.00
_cell.angle_gamma   90.00
#
_symmetry.space_group_name_H-M   'P 1'
#
loop_
_entity.id
_entity.type
_entity.pdbx_description
1 polymer ?
#
loop_
_entity_poly.entity_id
_entity_poly.type
_entity_poly.pdbx_seq_one_letter_code
_entity_poly.pdbx_strand_id
1 'polypeptide(L)'
;EEILASQQRMLLRKGIPHDPVADAEMARLFTSHLAEMERWLAAQENFTVIYLWYNELLSNPQQALHRLDEFFRRTLDVSRMAEIIDPALYRNRKSE
;
A
#
# COMPACT_ATOMS: atom_id res chain seq x y z
N GLU A 1 -7.40 -7.02 1.43
CA GLU A 1 -8.58 -7.16 0.54
C GLU A 1 -8.75 -5.98 -0.43
N GLU A 2 -8.56 -4.73 0.03
CA GLU A 2 -8.72 -3.55 -0.83
C GLU A 2 -7.78 -3.49 -2.04
N ILE A 3 -6.52 -3.89 -1.89
CA ILE A 3 -5.55 -3.96 -3.01
C ILE A 3 -6.06 -4.90 -4.11
N LEU A 4 -6.66 -6.04 -3.74
CA LEU A 4 -7.22 -7.01 -4.68
C LEU A 4 -8.50 -6.48 -5.34
N ALA A 5 -9.37 -5.81 -4.58
CA ALA A 5 -10.53 -5.13 -5.13
C ALA A 5 -10.15 -3.99 -6.09
N SER A 6 -9.00 -3.37 -5.88
CA SER A 6 -8.44 -2.36 -6.78
C SER A 6 -7.90 -2.99 -8.07
N GLN A 7 -7.20 -4.12 -7.95
CA GLN A 7 -6.68 -4.90 -9.07
C GLN A 7 -7.82 -5.45 -9.96
N GLN A 8 -8.87 -5.98 -9.35
CA GLN A 8 -10.08 -6.44 -10.03
C GLN A 8 -10.72 -5.32 -10.86
N ARG A 9 -10.91 -4.13 -10.26
CA ARG A 9 -11.45 -2.96 -10.97
C ARG A 9 -10.57 -2.49 -12.12
N MET A 10 -9.25 -2.60 -11.99
CA MET A 10 -8.32 -2.31 -13.08
C MET A 10 -8.47 -3.31 -14.24
N LEU A 11 -8.60 -4.61 -13.96
CA LEU A 11 -8.78 -5.65 -14.97
C LEU A 11 -10.10 -5.47 -15.73
N LEU A 12 -11.19 -5.17 -15.01
CA LEU A 12 -12.48 -4.83 -15.61
C LEU A 12 -12.38 -3.63 -16.57
N ARG A 13 -11.67 -2.56 -16.18
CA ARG A 13 -11.43 -1.40 -17.07
C ARG A 13 -10.63 -1.75 -18.32
N LYS A 14 -9.79 -2.80 -18.27
CA LYS A 14 -9.00 -3.29 -19.40
C LYS A 14 -9.77 -4.30 -20.27
N GLY A 15 -11.05 -4.57 -19.97
CA GLY A 15 -11.86 -5.55 -20.69
C GLY A 15 -11.42 -7.01 -20.46
N ILE A 16 -10.64 -7.26 -19.40
CA ILE A 16 -10.20 -8.61 -19.03
C ILE A 16 -11.33 -9.24 -18.21
N PRO A 17 -11.82 -10.44 -18.59
CA PRO A 17 -12.92 -11.09 -17.88
C PRO A 17 -12.58 -11.35 -16.41
N HIS A 18 -13.59 -11.19 -15.56
CA HIS A 18 -13.50 -11.51 -14.14
C HIS A 18 -13.71 -13.01 -13.91
N ASP A 19 -12.78 -13.63 -13.20
CA ASP A 19 -12.86 -15.01 -12.74
C ASP A 19 -12.64 -15.04 -11.21
N PRO A 20 -13.70 -15.30 -10.40
CA PRO A 20 -13.59 -15.33 -8.94
C PRO A 20 -12.58 -16.34 -8.41
N VAL A 21 -12.38 -17.46 -9.13
CA VAL A 21 -11.40 -18.49 -8.74
C VAL A 21 -9.99 -17.96 -8.98
N ALA A 22 -9.77 -17.28 -10.11
CA ALA A 22 -8.51 -16.62 -10.41
C ALA A 22 -8.22 -15.48 -9.41
N ASP A 23 -9.23 -14.72 -8.99
CA ASP A 23 -9.08 -13.65 -7.99
C ASP A 23 -8.68 -14.19 -6.61
N ALA A 24 -9.29 -15.30 -6.15
CA ALA A 24 -8.94 -15.94 -4.90
C ALA A 24 -7.52 -16.53 -4.92
N GLU A 25 -7.13 -17.15 -6.04
CA GLU A 25 -5.77 -17.66 -6.20
C GLU A 25 -4.74 -16.52 -6.29
N MET A 26 -5.06 -15.43 -6.98
CA MET A 26 -4.25 -14.23 -7.03
C MET A 26 -4.04 -13.61 -5.64
N ALA A 27 -5.10 -13.57 -4.83
CA ALA A 27 -5.03 -13.13 -3.44
C ALA A 27 -4.05 -13.97 -2.62
N ARG A 28 -4.13 -15.30 -2.78
CA ARG A 28 -3.28 -16.26 -2.07
C ARG A 28 -1.81 -16.11 -2.48
N LEU A 29 -1.55 -16.06 -3.79
CA LEU A 29 -0.19 -15.89 -4.34
C LEU A 29 0.42 -14.56 -3.93
N PHE A 30 -0.34 -13.46 -4.03
CA PHE A 30 0.12 -12.14 -3.59
C PHE A 30 0.49 -12.13 -2.11
N THR A 31 -0.36 -12.67 -1.25
CA THR A 31 -0.11 -12.73 0.20
C THR A 31 1.12 -13.59 0.52
N SER A 32 1.27 -14.74 -0.15
CA SER A 32 2.44 -15.61 0.01
C SER A 32 3.73 -14.90 -0.40
N HIS A 33 3.71 -14.20 -1.53
CA HIS A 33 4.87 -13.48 -2.03
C HIS A 33 5.24 -12.28 -1.14
N LEU A 34 4.24 -11.55 -0.63
CA LEU A 34 4.49 -10.46 0.31
C LEU A 34 5.20 -10.97 1.58
N ALA A 35 4.71 -12.08 2.16
CA ALA A 35 5.33 -12.67 3.33
C ALA A 35 6.76 -13.19 3.05
N GLU A 36 7.02 -13.67 1.82
CA GLU A 36 8.37 -14.04 1.39
C GLU A 36 9.30 -12.83 1.30
N MET A 37 8.84 -11.74 0.69
CA MET A 37 9.61 -10.49 0.62
C MET A 37 9.90 -9.92 2.02
N GLU A 38 8.93 -9.94 2.93
CA GLU A 38 9.11 -9.48 4.31
C GLU A 38 10.17 -10.29 5.05
N ARG A 39 10.13 -11.64 4.92
CA ARG A 39 11.17 -12.52 5.48
C ARG A 39 12.53 -12.26 4.87
N TRP A 40 12.59 -12.06 3.54
CA TRP A 40 13.83 -11.77 2.85
C TRP A 40 14.42 -10.43 3.31
N LEU A 41 13.61 -9.37 3.41
CA LEU A 41 14.01 -8.06 3.92
C LEU A 41 14.53 -8.13 5.35
N ALA A 42 13.85 -8.88 6.22
CA ALA A 42 14.27 -9.07 7.62
C ALA A 42 15.62 -9.79 7.75
N ALA A 43 16.01 -10.59 6.76
CA ALA A 43 17.30 -11.28 6.74
C ALA A 43 18.46 -10.40 6.24
N GLN A 44 18.19 -9.19 5.72
CA GLN A 44 19.24 -8.32 5.21
C GLN A 44 19.77 -7.37 6.28
N GLU A 45 21.00 -7.60 6.75
CA GLU A 45 21.63 -6.77 7.80
C GLU A 45 21.95 -5.33 7.34
N ASN A 46 22.02 -5.11 6.02
CA ASN A 46 22.39 -3.83 5.42
C ASN A 46 21.18 -2.96 5.02
N PHE A 47 19.95 -3.39 5.32
CA PHE A 47 18.74 -2.61 5.06
C PHE A 47 18.10 -2.14 6.36
N THR A 48 17.56 -0.94 6.34
CA THR A 48 16.56 -0.48 7.31
C THR A 48 15.25 -0.35 6.55
N VAL A 49 14.14 -0.84 7.11
CA VAL A 49 12.84 -0.90 6.43
C VAL A 49 11.80 -0.20 7.29
N ILE A 50 10.97 0.64 6.66
CA ILE A 50 9.78 1.22 7.28
C ILE A 50 8.54 0.74 6.54
N TYR A 51 7.53 0.32 7.30
CA TYR A 51 6.22 -0.04 6.78
C TYR A 51 5.24 1.11 7.04
N LEU A 52 4.66 1.64 5.97
CA LEU A 52 3.63 2.68 6.01
C LEU A 52 2.31 2.11 5.50
N TRP A 53 1.25 2.30 6.28
CA TRP A 53 -0.07 1.83 5.89
C TRP A 53 -0.76 2.91 5.06
N TYR A 54 -1.27 2.52 3.91
CA TYR A 54 -1.98 3.43 3.01
C TYR A 54 -3.18 4.11 3.70
N ASN A 55 -3.92 3.38 4.55
CA ASN A 55 -5.05 3.94 5.30
C ASN A 55 -4.60 4.94 6.37
N GLU A 56 -3.41 4.77 6.95
CA GLU A 56 -2.82 5.73 7.89
C GLU A 56 -2.44 7.02 7.15
N LEU A 57 -1.84 6.90 5.96
CA LEU A 57 -1.52 8.05 5.09
C LEU A 57 -2.75 8.84 4.67
N LEU A 58 -3.91 8.21 4.51
CA LEU A 58 -5.15 8.90 4.16
C LEU A 58 -5.89 9.51 5.36
N SER A 59 -5.86 8.83 6.52
CA SER A 59 -6.62 9.25 7.71
C SER A 59 -5.84 10.24 8.59
N ASN A 60 -4.52 10.06 8.68
CA ASN A 60 -3.61 10.94 9.43
C ASN A 60 -2.25 11.06 8.70
N PRO A 61 -2.21 11.78 7.57
CA PRO A 61 -1.00 11.97 6.77
C PRO A 61 0.21 12.45 7.59
N GLN A 62 -0.02 13.40 8.49
CA GLN A 62 1.02 14.06 9.28
C GLN A 62 1.77 13.06 10.16
N GLN A 63 1.05 12.19 10.87
CA GLN A 63 1.67 11.18 11.71
C GLN A 63 2.50 10.18 10.91
N ALA A 64 1.97 9.68 9.79
CA ALA A 64 2.67 8.75 8.91
C ALA A 64 3.93 9.38 8.29
N LEU A 65 3.85 10.64 7.89
CA LEU A 65 4.96 11.38 7.28
C LEU A 65 6.03 11.78 8.29
N HIS A 66 5.68 12.03 9.55
CA HIS A 66 6.65 12.23 10.62
C HIS A 66 7.50 10.97 10.87
N ARG A 67 6.89 9.78 10.86
CA ARG A 67 7.65 8.52 10.95
C ARG A 67 8.62 8.35 9.78
N LEU A 68 8.24 8.84 8.60
CA LEU A 68 9.09 8.81 7.42
C LEU A 68 10.27 9.80 7.52
N ASP A 69 10.02 11.01 8.03
CA ASP A 69 11.03 12.03 8.34
C ASP A 69 12.09 11.50 9.32
N GLU A 70 11.63 10.90 10.43
CA GLU A 70 12.48 10.26 11.44
C GLU A 70 13.32 9.11 10.84
N PHE A 71 12.69 8.27 10.01
CA PHE A 71 13.36 7.16 9.35
C PHE A 71 14.49 7.62 8.43
N PHE A 72 14.25 8.67 7.63
CA PHE A 72 15.25 9.22 6.74
C PHE A 72 16.31 10.09 7.44
N ARG A 73 16.13 10.36 8.74
CA ARG A 73 17.01 11.18 9.58
C ARG A 73 17.39 12.51 8.91
N ARG A 74 16.44 13.11 8.20
CA ARG A 74 16.60 14.37 7.46
C ARG A 74 15.34 15.19 7.64
N THR A 75 15.43 16.49 7.43
CA THR A 75 14.27 17.38 7.46
C THR A 75 13.55 17.33 6.11
N LEU A 76 12.52 16.49 6.02
CA LEU A 76 11.53 16.51 4.96
C LEU A 76 10.53 17.64 5.21
N ASP A 77 9.99 18.18 4.12
CA ASP A 77 8.87 19.13 4.18
C ASP A 77 7.56 18.36 4.36
N VAL A 78 7.31 17.89 5.59
CA VAL A 78 6.13 17.08 5.95
C VAL A 78 4.82 17.80 5.58
N SER A 79 4.77 19.12 5.74
CA SER A 79 3.61 19.94 5.36
C SER A 79 3.32 19.84 3.88
N ARG A 80 4.33 20.07 3.03
CA ARG A 80 4.19 19.97 1.58
C ARG A 80 3.91 18.54 1.10
N MET A 81 4.46 17.54 1.77
CA MET A 81 4.16 16.13 1.49
C MET A 81 2.71 15.77 1.83
N ALA A 82 2.15 16.35 2.90
CA ALA A 82 0.75 16.14 3.26
C ALA A 82 -0.21 16.78 2.25
N GLU A 83 0.14 17.94 1.68
CA GLU A 83 -0.69 18.66 0.70
C GLU A 83 -0.95 17.89 -0.60
N ILE A 84 -0.03 17.02 -1.01
CA ILE A 84 -0.18 16.22 -2.24
C ILE A 84 -1.02 14.95 -2.01
N ILE A 85 -1.33 14.62 -0.76
CA ILE A 85 -2.18 13.47 -0.43
C ILE A 85 -3.62 13.91 -0.64
N ASP A 86 -4.22 13.42 -1.73
CA ASP A 86 -5.62 13.68 -2.07
C ASP A 86 -6.50 12.46 -1.71
N PRO A 87 -7.32 12.53 -0.64
CA PRO A 87 -8.26 11.47 -0.28
C PRO A 87 -9.30 11.19 -1.36
N ALA A 88 -9.54 12.10 -2.32
CA ALA A 88 -10.46 11.87 -3.45
C ALA A 88 -9.89 10.90 -4.50
N LEU A 89 -8.57 10.66 -4.50
CA LEU A 89 -7.96 9.59 -5.30
C LEU A 89 -8.19 8.20 -4.70
N TYR A 90 -8.65 8.12 -3.45
CA TYR A 90 -9.06 6.88 -2.79
C TYR A 90 -10.43 6.40 -3.27
N ARG A 91 -10.47 5.88 -4.49
CA ARG A 91 -11.70 5.52 -5.20
C ARG A 91 -12.19 4.10 -4.91
N ASN A 92 -11.36 3.29 -4.25
CA ASN A 92 -11.60 1.85 -4.09
C ASN A 92 -11.92 1.37 -2.68
N ARG A 93 -12.67 2.18 -1.92
CA ARG A 93 -13.21 1.80 -0.62
C ARG A 93 -13.92 0.44 -0.71
N LYS A 94 -13.63 -0.47 0.22
CA LYS A 94 -14.64 -1.41 0.68
C LYS A 94 -15.64 -0.57 1.48
N SER A 95 -16.83 -0.36 0.93
CA SER A 95 -17.98 -0.09 1.79
C SER A 95 -18.15 -1.33 2.68
N GLU A 96 -18.40 -1.13 3.98
CA GLU A 96 -18.75 -2.21 4.91
C GLU A 96 -19.79 -3.18 4.33
#